data_AF-A0A2V9Y741-F1
#
_entry.id   AF-A0A2V9Y741-F1
#
_cell.length_a   1.000
_cell.length_b   1.000
_cell.length_c   1.000
_cell.angle_alpha   90.00
_cell.angle_beta   90.00
_cell.angle_gamma   90.00
#
_symmetry.space_group_name_H-M   'P 1'
#
loop_
_entity.id
_entity.type
_entity.pdbx_description
1 polymer ?
#
loop_
_entity_poly.entity_id
_entity_poly.type
_entity_poly.pdbx_seq_one_letter_code
_entity_poly.pdbx_strand_id
1 'polypeptide(L)'
;MLSFLALLLPFLAAAQSETADVPLGDVARALRKKKAQPVHTVIDNDNLPQVMDEVQRRKLSDVSPLLSIEPGKNFQVSSPDVTCSLSFSAQVVPLVNDSIVSKELPDSELLKLDGPAAITGDTLQLSVYNGTGWNVREITVGLTVVRHENAKAAYYGSVALGSAKLIPAAATDDSAAEKRSDLTLLYHLKGKAAPLTTTVFREPLGITLRPDQEWHWAIVHATGIPPR
;
A
#
# COMPACT_ATOMS: atom_id res chain seq x y z
N MET A 1 -49.83 71.68 52.87
CA MET A 1 -50.77 70.57 53.11
C MET A 1 -50.85 69.72 51.85
N LEU A 2 -50.57 68.42 52.01
CA LEU A 2 -50.78 67.25 51.13
C LEU A 2 -50.33 67.31 49.66
N SER A 3 -49.54 66.32 49.19
CA SER A 3 -50.11 65.03 48.72
C SER A 3 -49.04 64.00 48.26
N PHE A 4 -49.16 62.78 48.83
CA PHE A 4 -48.84 61.40 48.41
C PHE A 4 -47.69 61.09 47.41
N LEU A 5 -46.62 60.41 47.83
CA LEU A 5 -46.40 58.95 48.02
C LEU A 5 -46.17 58.17 46.70
N ALA A 6 -44.89 58.06 46.30
CA ALA A 6 -44.44 57.17 45.22
C ALA A 6 -43.69 55.97 45.83
N LEU A 7 -44.29 54.79 45.74
CA LEU A 7 -43.69 53.53 46.18
C LEU A 7 -42.89 52.92 45.01
N LEU A 8 -41.58 52.77 45.21
CA LEU A 8 -40.64 52.08 44.32
C LEU A 8 -40.80 50.56 44.43
N LEU A 9 -41.02 49.88 43.30
CA LEU A 9 -40.70 48.47 43.09
C LEU A 9 -40.20 48.30 41.64
N PRO A 10 -38.95 47.80 41.42
CA PRO A 10 -38.45 47.55 40.08
C PRO A 10 -38.96 46.20 39.57
N PHE A 11 -39.79 46.24 38.53
CA PHE A 11 -40.07 45.06 37.71
C PHE A 11 -38.80 44.68 36.96
N LEU A 12 -38.31 43.46 37.20
CA LEU A 12 -37.25 42.84 36.42
C LEU A 12 -37.69 42.74 34.96
N ALA A 13 -37.00 43.47 34.09
CA ALA A 13 -37.08 43.30 32.64
C ALA A 13 -36.18 42.12 32.23
N ALA A 14 -36.77 40.94 32.02
CA ALA A 14 -36.17 39.92 31.19
C ALA A 14 -36.71 40.10 29.77
N ALA A 15 -35.93 40.76 28.91
CA ALA A 15 -36.20 40.88 27.49
C ALA A 15 -36.19 39.48 26.87
N GLN A 16 -37.33 39.04 26.32
CA GLN A 16 -37.41 37.83 25.53
C GLN A 16 -36.65 38.06 24.21
N SER A 17 -35.54 37.34 24.01
CA SER A 17 -34.91 37.22 22.71
C SER A 17 -35.79 36.35 21.82
N GLU A 18 -36.58 37.00 20.97
CA GLU A 18 -37.31 36.37 19.87
C GLU A 18 -36.32 36.00 18.74
N THR A 19 -35.38 35.09 19.04
CA THR A 19 -34.78 34.25 18.01
C THR A 19 -35.48 32.92 18.13
N ALA A 20 -36.40 32.67 17.21
CA ALA A 20 -36.97 31.35 16.96
C ALA A 20 -35.84 30.45 16.42
N ASP A 21 -34.90 30.09 17.30
CA ASP A 21 -33.80 29.20 17.01
C ASP A 21 -34.37 27.78 16.96
N VAL A 22 -34.96 27.45 15.81
CA VAL A 22 -35.36 26.07 15.50
C VAL A 22 -34.12 25.22 15.73
N PRO A 23 -34.14 24.23 16.66
CA PRO A 23 -32.95 23.49 16.99
C PRO A 23 -32.44 22.81 15.72
N LEU A 24 -31.13 22.89 15.48
CA LEU A 24 -30.47 22.30 14.30
C LEU A 24 -30.85 20.83 14.10
N GLY A 25 -31.15 20.12 15.20
CA GLY A 25 -31.68 18.76 15.19
C GLY A 25 -33.06 18.63 14.52
N ASP A 26 -33.97 19.58 14.73
CA ASP A 26 -35.29 19.59 14.10
C ASP A 26 -35.22 20.04 12.64
N VAL A 27 -34.32 20.96 12.28
CA VAL A 27 -34.02 21.26 10.86
C VAL A 27 -33.47 20.03 10.16
N ALA A 28 -32.47 19.36 10.75
CA ALA A 28 -31.90 18.13 10.19
C ALA A 28 -32.95 17.01 10.09
N ARG A 29 -33.85 16.90 11.07
CA ARG A 29 -34.95 15.92 11.06
C ARG A 29 -36.03 16.27 10.03
N ALA A 30 -36.33 17.55 9.81
CA ALA A 30 -37.24 18.02 8.77
C ALA A 30 -36.67 17.81 7.36
N LEU A 31 -35.38 18.06 7.16
CA LEU A 31 -34.68 17.80 5.89
C LEU A 31 -34.64 16.30 5.57
N ARG A 32 -34.41 15.44 6.58
CA ARG A 32 -34.51 13.98 6.42
C ARG A 32 -35.93 13.52 6.09
N LYS A 33 -36.97 14.19 6.62
CA LYS A 33 -38.38 13.91 6.28
C LYS A 33 -38.78 14.39 4.89
N LYS A 34 -38.18 15.47 4.38
CA LYS A 34 -38.44 15.99 3.03
C LYS A 34 -37.75 15.18 1.93
N LYS A 35 -36.72 14.40 2.26
CA LYS A 35 -36.10 13.48 1.31
C LYS A 35 -37.09 12.35 1.02
N ALA A 36 -37.57 12.28 -0.21
CA ALA A 36 -38.54 11.28 -0.65
C ALA A 36 -38.08 9.88 -0.20
N GLN A 37 -38.92 9.22 0.61
CA GLN A 37 -38.65 7.88 1.13
C GLN A 37 -38.34 6.93 -0.05
N PRO A 38 -37.41 5.98 0.12
CA PRO A 38 -37.18 4.96 -0.90
C PRO A 38 -38.49 4.19 -1.10
N VAL A 39 -38.89 3.99 -2.36
CA VAL A 39 -40.15 3.30 -2.72
C VAL A 39 -40.13 1.84 -2.23
N HIS A 40 -38.94 1.28 -2.05
CA HIS A 40 -38.71 -0.08 -1.56
C HIS A 40 -37.91 -0.01 -0.25
N THR A 41 -38.53 -0.46 0.85
CA THR A 41 -37.92 -0.47 2.19
C THR A 41 -37.15 -1.77 2.48
N VAL A 42 -37.35 -2.81 1.66
CA VAL A 42 -36.68 -4.10 1.75
C VAL A 42 -36.05 -4.40 0.39
N ILE A 43 -34.74 -4.65 0.39
CA ILE A 43 -33.97 -5.00 -0.82
C ILE A 43 -33.74 -6.51 -0.79
N ASP A 44 -34.27 -7.21 -1.77
CA ASP A 44 -34.17 -8.65 -1.99
C ASP A 44 -33.47 -8.93 -3.34
N ASN A 45 -33.07 -10.17 -3.58
CA ASN A 45 -32.33 -10.54 -4.81
C ASN A 45 -33.09 -10.24 -6.11
N ASP A 46 -34.43 -10.22 -6.07
CA ASP A 46 -35.27 -9.94 -7.25
C ASP A 46 -35.41 -8.44 -7.54
N ASN A 47 -35.16 -7.55 -6.56
CA ASN A 47 -35.35 -6.10 -6.70
C ASN A 47 -34.03 -5.30 -6.69
N LEU A 48 -32.90 -5.95 -6.35
CA LEU A 48 -31.56 -5.37 -6.37
C LEU A 48 -31.23 -4.61 -7.68
N PRO A 49 -31.42 -5.18 -8.90
CA PRO A 49 -31.05 -4.47 -10.13
C PRO A 49 -31.88 -3.19 -10.33
N GLN A 50 -33.15 -3.21 -9.96
CA GLN A 50 -34.04 -2.05 -10.06
C GLN A 50 -33.65 -0.94 -9.07
N VAL A 51 -33.31 -1.31 -7.83
CA VAL A 51 -32.84 -0.35 -6.81
C VAL A 51 -31.51 0.28 -7.24
N MET A 52 -30.59 -0.49 -7.83
CA MET A 52 -29.32 0.03 -8.32
C MET A 52 -29.52 1.02 -9.48
N ASP A 53 -30.41 0.72 -10.42
CA ASP A 53 -30.75 1.61 -11.53
C ASP A 53 -31.44 2.91 -11.06
N GLU A 54 -32.30 2.82 -10.04
CA GLU A 54 -32.94 3.99 -9.42
C GLU A 54 -31.93 4.88 -8.69
N VAL A 55 -30.99 4.28 -7.94
CA VAL A 55 -29.90 5.00 -7.28
C VAL A 55 -28.98 5.66 -8.30
N GLN A 56 -28.63 4.95 -9.37
CA GLN A 56 -27.79 5.50 -10.43
C GLN A 56 -28.48 6.67 -11.15
N ARG A 57 -29.78 6.55 -11.44
CA ARG A 57 -30.58 7.65 -12.02
C ARG A 57 -30.67 8.86 -11.09
N ARG A 58 -30.85 8.65 -9.77
CA ARG A 58 -30.81 9.75 -8.77
C ARG A 58 -29.41 10.37 -8.65
N LYS A 59 -28.34 9.59 -8.78
CA LYS A 59 -26.96 10.09 -8.77
C LYS A 59 -26.63 10.94 -9.99
N LEU A 60 -27.26 10.68 -11.13
CA LEU A 60 -27.05 11.43 -12.37
C LEU A 60 -27.82 12.75 -12.42
N SER A 61 -28.88 12.91 -11.61
CA SER A 61 -29.61 14.19 -11.49
C SER A 61 -28.98 15.16 -10.49
N ASP A 62 -28.11 14.68 -9.58
CA ASP A 62 -27.34 15.54 -8.69
C ASP A 62 -26.03 15.93 -9.38
N VAL A 63 -25.98 17.21 -9.73
CA VAL A 63 -24.88 17.90 -10.42
C VAL A 63 -23.52 17.52 -9.83
N SER A 64 -22.62 17.09 -10.72
CA SER A 64 -21.20 16.82 -10.42
C SER A 64 -20.59 18.00 -9.64
N PRO A 65 -19.89 17.75 -8.51
CA PRO A 65 -19.29 18.81 -7.74
C PRO A 65 -18.25 19.54 -8.59
N LEU A 66 -18.34 20.87 -8.63
CA LEU A 66 -17.34 21.70 -9.28
C LEU A 66 -16.11 21.74 -8.38
N LEU A 67 -15.00 21.20 -8.89
CA LEU A 67 -13.70 21.20 -8.24
C LEU A 67 -12.86 22.30 -8.89
N SER A 68 -12.48 23.32 -8.11
CA SER A 68 -11.53 24.34 -8.53
C SER A 68 -10.23 24.18 -7.76
N ILE A 69 -9.12 24.05 -8.48
CA ILE A 69 -7.78 23.91 -7.93
C ILE A 69 -6.93 25.04 -8.50
N GLU A 70 -6.65 26.06 -7.69
CA GLU A 70 -5.66 27.09 -8.04
C GLU A 70 -4.27 26.68 -7.51
N PRO A 71 -3.22 26.69 -8.35
CA PRO A 71 -1.88 26.34 -7.90
C PRO A 71 -1.38 27.36 -6.86
N GLY A 72 -1.15 26.88 -5.62
CA GLY A 72 -0.69 27.70 -4.50
C GLY A 72 -1.79 28.39 -3.70
N LYS A 73 -3.07 28.11 -4.00
CA LYS A 73 -4.22 28.58 -3.21
C LYS A 73 -5.23 27.45 -2.98
N ASN A 74 -6.08 27.67 -1.98
CA ASN A 74 -6.95 26.70 -1.33
C ASN A 74 -7.70 25.76 -2.29
N PHE A 75 -7.78 24.47 -1.92
CA PHE A 75 -8.68 23.50 -2.56
C PHE A 75 -10.13 23.82 -2.16
N GLN A 76 -11.01 24.10 -3.13
CA GLN A 76 -12.40 24.44 -2.88
C GLN A 76 -13.34 23.46 -3.59
N VAL A 77 -14.16 22.77 -2.80
CA VAL A 77 -15.25 21.92 -3.29
C VAL A 77 -16.57 22.63 -3.02
N SER A 78 -17.36 22.85 -4.07
CA SER A 78 -18.73 23.35 -3.93
C SER A 78 -19.70 22.43 -4.66
N SER A 79 -20.63 21.85 -3.90
CA SER A 79 -21.84 21.20 -4.44
C SER A 79 -23.02 22.16 -4.35
N PRO A 80 -23.84 22.32 -5.41
CA PRO A 80 -24.93 23.29 -5.42
C PRO A 80 -26.08 22.96 -4.45
N ASP A 81 -26.25 21.68 -4.07
CA ASP A 81 -27.41 21.25 -3.26
C ASP A 81 -27.11 21.05 -1.76
N VAL A 82 -25.84 21.15 -1.34
CA VAL A 82 -25.44 21.14 0.07
C VAL A 82 -24.23 22.05 0.25
N THR A 83 -24.37 23.10 1.06
CA THR A 83 -23.29 24.05 1.39
C THR A 83 -22.30 23.43 2.39
N CYS A 84 -21.52 22.44 1.95
CA CYS A 84 -20.31 22.02 2.66
C CYS A 84 -19.12 22.66 1.96
N SER A 85 -18.72 23.86 2.39
CA SER A 85 -17.49 24.50 1.93
C SER A 85 -16.30 23.85 2.65
N LEU A 86 -15.78 22.76 2.09
CA LEU A 86 -14.53 22.17 2.56
C LEU A 86 -13.38 22.96 1.91
N SER A 87 -12.72 23.79 2.71
CA SER A 87 -11.49 24.47 2.31
C SER A 87 -10.33 23.92 3.13
N PHE A 88 -9.31 23.40 2.45
CA PHE A 88 -8.09 22.94 3.10
C PHE A 88 -6.96 23.89 2.71
N SER A 89 -6.56 24.74 3.66
CA SER A 89 -5.36 25.58 3.53
C SER A 89 -4.19 24.84 4.16
N ALA A 90 -3.55 23.98 3.39
CA ALA A 90 -2.20 23.56 3.70
C ALA A 90 -1.28 24.15 2.66
N GLN A 91 -0.09 24.59 3.08
CA GLN A 91 1.02 24.90 2.19
C GLN A 91 1.52 23.58 1.57
N VAL A 92 0.67 22.93 0.79
CA VAL A 92 1.03 21.77 0.00
C VAL A 92 1.33 22.31 -1.38
N VAL A 93 2.59 22.19 -1.79
CA VAL A 93 2.96 22.33 -3.20
C VAL A 93 1.97 21.44 -3.98
N PRO A 94 1.22 22.00 -4.94
CA PRO A 94 0.26 21.22 -5.70
C PRO A 94 1.05 20.13 -6.42
N LEU A 95 0.92 18.89 -5.95
CA LEU A 95 1.29 17.70 -6.69
C LEU A 95 0.26 17.50 -7.81
N VAL A 96 0.14 18.49 -8.71
CA VAL A 96 -0.21 18.20 -10.10
C VAL A 96 1.04 17.57 -10.70
N ASN A 97 1.34 16.37 -10.21
CA ASN A 97 2.36 15.53 -10.76
C ASN A 97 1.70 15.05 -12.05
N ASP A 98 2.20 15.48 -13.22
CA ASP A 98 2.25 14.53 -14.34
C ASP A 98 2.75 13.24 -13.70
N SER A 99 1.86 12.26 -13.59
CA SER A 99 2.06 11.13 -12.73
C SER A 99 3.17 10.31 -13.38
N ILE A 100 4.41 10.61 -12.98
CA ILE A 100 5.57 9.78 -13.25
C ILE A 100 5.38 8.55 -12.36
N VAL A 101 4.41 7.73 -12.75
CA VAL A 101 4.07 6.47 -12.13
C VAL A 101 5.19 5.52 -12.55
N SER A 102 5.92 5.00 -11.57
CA SER A 102 6.80 3.87 -11.81
C SER A 102 5.96 2.75 -12.40
N LYS A 103 6.27 2.36 -13.63
CA LYS A 103 5.65 1.24 -14.34
C LYS A 103 6.58 0.03 -14.24
N GLU A 104 5.99 -1.15 -14.27
CA GLU A 104 6.72 -2.40 -14.42
C GLU A 104 7.54 -2.40 -15.72
N LEU A 105 8.81 -2.79 -15.62
CA LEU A 105 9.66 -2.99 -16.79
C LEU A 105 9.22 -4.26 -17.54
N PRO A 106 9.08 -4.21 -18.87
CA PRO A 106 8.81 -5.42 -19.64
C PRO A 106 10.02 -6.37 -19.63
N ASP A 107 9.77 -7.67 -19.80
CA ASP A 107 10.80 -8.71 -19.75
C ASP A 107 11.97 -8.48 -20.72
N SER A 108 11.69 -7.88 -21.89
CA SER A 108 12.71 -7.53 -22.89
C SER A 108 13.71 -6.47 -22.41
N GLU A 109 13.29 -5.58 -21.49
CA GLU A 109 14.15 -4.59 -20.85
C GLU A 109 14.78 -5.15 -19.57
N LEU A 110 14.08 -6.04 -18.85
CA LEU A 110 14.61 -6.69 -17.65
C LEU A 110 15.91 -7.45 -17.94
N LEU A 111 15.98 -8.13 -19.10
CA LEU A 111 17.18 -8.84 -19.57
C LEU A 111 18.41 -7.94 -19.80
N LYS A 112 18.23 -6.63 -19.89
CA LYS A 112 19.32 -5.65 -20.05
C LYS A 112 19.84 -5.12 -18.72
N LEU A 113 19.20 -5.48 -17.61
CA LEU A 113 19.71 -5.24 -16.27
C LEU A 113 20.65 -6.37 -15.90
N ASP A 114 21.92 -6.05 -15.67
CA ASP A 114 22.94 -7.04 -15.35
C ASP A 114 23.98 -6.44 -14.40
N GLY A 115 24.71 -7.29 -13.70
CA GLY A 115 25.90 -6.89 -12.95
C GLY A 115 26.11 -7.75 -11.71
N PRO A 116 27.26 -7.65 -11.04
CA PRO A 116 27.62 -8.61 -10.01
C PRO A 116 26.88 -8.39 -8.69
N ALA A 117 26.63 -9.48 -7.96
CA ALA A 117 26.26 -9.45 -6.55
C ALA A 117 27.43 -9.94 -5.68
N ALA A 118 27.59 -9.33 -4.51
CA ALA A 118 28.56 -9.72 -3.50
C ALA A 118 27.91 -9.68 -2.13
N ILE A 119 28.25 -10.64 -1.28
CA ILE A 119 27.81 -10.69 0.11
C ILE A 119 28.98 -10.26 0.98
N THR A 120 28.85 -9.12 1.65
CA THR A 120 29.86 -8.61 2.58
C THR A 120 29.28 -8.61 3.99
N GLY A 121 29.75 -9.54 4.81
CA GLY A 121 29.22 -9.74 6.17
C GLY A 121 27.75 -10.17 6.14
N ASP A 122 26.87 -9.30 6.60
CA ASP A 122 25.41 -9.51 6.66
C ASP A 122 24.65 -8.67 5.61
N THR A 123 25.36 -8.14 4.61
CA THR A 123 24.74 -7.28 3.59
C THR A 123 24.90 -7.88 2.20
N LEU A 124 23.78 -7.96 1.48
CA LEU A 124 23.73 -8.26 0.06
C LEU A 124 23.96 -6.97 -0.71
N GLN A 125 25.04 -6.90 -1.48
CA GLN A 125 25.41 -5.77 -2.31
C GLN A 125 25.30 -6.16 -3.78
N LEU A 126 24.42 -5.50 -4.54
CA LEU A 126 24.28 -5.70 -5.97
C LEU A 126 24.71 -4.46 -6.74
N SER A 127 25.66 -4.63 -7.66
CA SER A 127 26.08 -3.59 -8.58
C SER A 127 25.40 -3.82 -9.92
N VAL A 128 24.25 -3.17 -10.14
CA VAL A 128 23.43 -3.38 -11.35
C VAL A 128 23.68 -2.26 -12.35
N TYR A 129 24.12 -2.63 -13.54
CA TYR A 129 24.17 -1.81 -14.74
C TYR A 129 22.81 -1.78 -15.42
N ASN A 130 22.30 -0.58 -15.64
CA ASN A 130 21.04 -0.37 -16.34
C ASN A 130 21.29 -0.20 -17.84
N GLY A 131 21.20 -1.28 -18.61
CA GLY A 131 21.28 -1.24 -20.08
C GLY A 131 20.01 -0.75 -20.79
N THR A 132 18.99 -0.33 -20.05
CA THR A 132 17.69 0.08 -20.60
C THR A 132 17.61 1.60 -20.80
N GLY A 133 16.63 2.06 -21.57
CA GLY A 133 16.25 3.48 -21.64
C GLY A 133 15.43 3.98 -20.44
N TRP A 134 15.12 3.09 -19.48
CA TRP A 134 14.26 3.40 -18.35
C TRP A 134 15.06 3.97 -17.18
N ASN A 135 14.41 4.82 -16.38
CA ASN A 135 14.94 5.20 -15.08
C ASN A 135 14.43 4.21 -14.02
N VAL A 136 15.23 3.19 -13.71
CA VAL A 136 14.86 2.13 -12.76
C VAL A 136 14.80 2.71 -11.34
N ARG A 137 13.73 2.38 -10.62
CA ARG A 137 13.42 2.88 -9.26
C ARG A 137 13.43 1.79 -8.20
N GLU A 138 13.02 0.58 -8.57
CA GLU A 138 12.99 -0.56 -7.67
C GLU A 138 13.35 -1.81 -8.45
N ILE A 139 14.06 -2.74 -7.82
CA ILE A 139 14.35 -4.06 -8.36
C ILE A 139 14.02 -5.12 -7.32
N THR A 140 13.48 -6.24 -7.76
CA THR A 140 13.25 -7.41 -6.92
C THR A 140 14.24 -8.49 -7.33
N VAL A 141 15.02 -8.95 -6.36
CA VAL A 141 16.10 -9.92 -6.54
C VAL A 141 15.73 -11.20 -5.81
N GLY A 142 15.79 -12.33 -6.51
CA GLY A 142 15.73 -13.64 -5.90
C GLY A 142 17.13 -14.11 -5.52
N LEU A 143 17.35 -14.42 -4.24
CA LEU A 143 18.54 -15.08 -3.73
C LEU A 143 18.20 -16.53 -3.42
N THR A 144 18.79 -17.47 -4.16
CA THR A 144 18.61 -18.91 -3.95
C THR A 144 19.84 -19.48 -3.29
N VAL A 145 19.67 -20.01 -2.09
CA VAL A 145 20.73 -20.66 -1.34
C VAL A 145 20.63 -22.17 -1.52
N VAL A 146 21.65 -22.75 -2.14
CA VAL A 146 21.70 -24.18 -2.44
C VAL A 146 21.96 -24.95 -1.14
N ARG A 147 21.18 -26.00 -0.90
CA ARG A 147 21.37 -26.86 0.27
C ARG A 147 21.91 -28.21 -0.17
N HIS A 148 23.21 -28.43 0.01
CA HIS A 148 23.78 -29.76 -0.18
C HIS A 148 23.43 -30.69 0.99
N GLU A 149 23.01 -31.90 0.68
CA GLU A 149 22.62 -32.95 1.64
C GLU A 149 23.82 -33.69 2.28
N ASN A 150 25.05 -33.25 2.02
CA ASN A 150 26.27 -33.95 2.44
C ASN A 150 26.74 -33.59 3.85
N ALA A 151 25.89 -33.78 4.86
CA ALA A 151 26.33 -33.79 6.26
C ALA A 151 26.48 -35.21 6.85
N LYS A 152 26.17 -36.28 6.11
CA LYS A 152 26.27 -37.67 6.64
C LYS A 152 26.76 -38.76 5.67
N ALA A 153 27.33 -38.43 4.50
CA ALA A 153 27.98 -39.45 3.67
C ALA A 153 29.50 -39.59 3.94
N ALA A 154 30.14 -38.59 4.55
CA ALA A 154 31.60 -38.58 4.77
C ALA A 154 32.05 -39.12 6.15
N TYR A 155 31.12 -39.46 7.06
CA TYR A 155 31.46 -39.98 8.40
C TYR A 155 31.27 -41.51 8.55
N TYR A 156 31.04 -42.23 7.45
CA TYR A 156 31.06 -43.70 7.41
C TYR A 156 32.19 -44.26 6.52
N GLY A 157 33.22 -43.44 6.27
CA GLY A 157 34.39 -43.80 5.45
C GLY A 157 35.72 -43.87 6.20
N SER A 158 35.72 -43.79 7.54
CA SER A 158 36.95 -43.89 8.34
C SER A 158 36.75 -44.76 9.58
N VAL A 159 36.55 -46.06 9.35
CA VAL A 159 37.01 -47.06 10.31
C VAL A 159 38.00 -47.96 9.58
N ALA A 160 39.17 -48.04 10.21
CA ALA A 160 40.30 -48.85 9.85
C ALA A 160 39.93 -50.32 9.53
N LEU A 161 40.79 -50.93 8.71
CA LEU A 161 41.06 -52.38 8.64
C LEU A 161 39.89 -53.32 8.99
N GLY A 162 39.38 -53.99 7.95
CA GLY A 162 38.83 -55.34 8.07
C GLY A 162 37.31 -55.42 8.15
N SER A 163 36.78 -56.36 7.37
CA SER A 163 35.39 -56.82 7.30
C SER A 163 34.36 -55.87 6.66
N ALA A 164 34.17 -56.04 5.35
CA ALA A 164 32.98 -55.60 4.63
C ALA A 164 31.76 -56.36 5.18
N LYS A 165 30.95 -55.68 6.00
CA LYS A 165 29.67 -56.19 6.48
C LYS A 165 28.57 -55.73 5.53
N LEU A 166 27.94 -56.68 4.83
CA LEU A 166 26.75 -56.43 4.03
C LEU A 166 25.58 -56.11 4.98
N ILE A 167 24.99 -54.92 4.82
CA ILE A 167 23.78 -54.51 5.54
C ILE A 167 22.58 -54.87 4.66
N PRO A 168 21.62 -55.69 5.14
CA PRO A 168 20.42 -56.03 4.36
C PRO A 168 19.49 -54.82 4.22
N ALA A 169 18.88 -54.66 3.05
CA ALA A 169 18.01 -53.54 2.66
C ALA A 169 16.72 -53.35 3.50
N ALA A 170 16.50 -54.17 4.53
CA ALA A 170 15.31 -54.13 5.39
C ALA A 170 15.64 -53.83 6.86
N ALA A 171 16.90 -53.52 7.19
CA ALA A 171 17.35 -53.20 8.55
C ALA A 171 17.62 -51.69 8.73
N THR A 172 17.02 -50.86 7.90
CA THR A 172 17.06 -49.42 8.01
C THR A 172 15.72 -48.94 8.55
N ASP A 173 15.65 -48.72 9.86
CA ASP A 173 14.86 -47.60 10.40
C ASP A 173 15.54 -46.29 9.94
N ASP A 174 15.62 -46.11 8.63
CA ASP A 174 16.00 -44.87 8.00
C ASP A 174 14.75 -44.00 8.05
N SER A 175 14.71 -43.07 8.99
CA SER A 175 14.06 -41.79 8.69
C SER A 175 14.74 -41.31 7.41
N ALA A 176 14.07 -41.53 6.28
CA ALA A 176 14.50 -41.09 4.96
C ALA A 176 15.04 -39.68 5.13
N ALA A 177 16.31 -39.48 4.80
CA ALA A 177 16.90 -38.15 4.75
C ALA A 177 16.10 -37.39 3.69
N GLU A 178 15.08 -36.68 4.14
CA GLU A 178 14.18 -35.93 3.29
C GLU A 178 15.03 -34.93 2.51
N LYS A 179 14.99 -35.02 1.18
CA LYS A 179 15.64 -34.08 0.27
C LYS A 179 15.09 -32.69 0.54
N ARG A 180 15.76 -31.95 1.43
CA ARG A 180 15.34 -30.60 1.81
C ARG A 180 15.48 -29.68 0.60
N SER A 181 14.40 -29.03 0.23
CA SER A 181 14.37 -28.07 -0.87
C SER A 181 15.35 -26.90 -0.64
N ASP A 182 15.86 -26.35 -1.74
CA ASP A 182 16.62 -25.11 -1.72
C ASP A 182 15.77 -23.95 -1.16
N LEU A 183 16.43 -22.95 -0.56
CA LEU A 183 15.77 -21.78 0.02
C LEU A 183 15.92 -20.60 -0.94
N THR A 184 14.80 -20.08 -1.45
CA THR A 184 14.79 -18.84 -2.24
C THR A 184 14.15 -17.70 -1.45
N LEU A 185 14.85 -16.58 -1.36
CA LEU A 185 14.41 -15.34 -0.70
C LEU A 185 14.26 -14.24 -1.74
N LEU A 186 13.19 -13.44 -1.63
CA LEU A 186 12.97 -12.29 -2.49
C LEU A 186 13.30 -11.00 -1.73
N TYR A 187 14.24 -10.23 -2.25
CA TYR A 187 14.62 -8.92 -1.73
C TYR A 187 14.08 -7.84 -2.65
N HIS A 188 13.35 -6.89 -2.08
CA HIS A 188 12.85 -5.73 -2.81
C HIS A 188 13.71 -4.51 -2.49
N LEU A 189 14.50 -4.10 -3.48
CA LEU A 189 15.55 -3.10 -3.35
C LEU A 189 15.09 -1.79 -3.99
N LYS A 190 15.15 -0.70 -3.23
CA LYS A 190 14.81 0.63 -3.72
C LYS A 190 16.07 1.42 -4.04
N GLY A 191 16.12 2.02 -5.22
CA GLY A 191 17.29 2.78 -5.67
C GLY A 191 17.07 3.40 -7.04
N LYS A 192 17.83 4.43 -7.38
CA LYS A 192 17.63 5.18 -8.63
C LYS A 192 18.75 4.87 -9.61
N ALA A 193 18.47 4.09 -10.65
CA ALA A 193 19.42 3.83 -11.74
C ALA A 193 19.01 4.59 -13.00
N ALA A 194 19.84 5.54 -13.41
CA ALA A 194 19.65 6.23 -14.68
C ALA A 194 19.96 5.29 -15.86
N PRO A 195 19.42 5.56 -17.07
CA PRO A 195 19.78 4.82 -18.28
C PRO A 195 21.30 4.78 -18.47
N LEU A 196 21.83 3.62 -18.86
CA LEU A 196 23.26 3.38 -19.14
C LEU A 196 24.20 3.68 -17.97
N THR A 197 23.73 3.51 -16.73
CA THR A 197 24.53 3.72 -15.52
C THR A 197 24.54 2.51 -14.60
N THR A 198 25.63 2.34 -13.85
CA THR A 198 25.76 1.32 -12.81
C THR A 198 25.40 1.91 -11.46
N THR A 199 24.55 1.21 -10.71
CA THR A 199 24.14 1.61 -9.36
C THR A 199 24.24 0.46 -8.39
N VAL A 200 24.57 0.79 -7.14
CA VAL A 200 24.76 -0.20 -6.08
C VAL A 200 23.55 -0.22 -5.17
N PHE A 201 22.85 -1.35 -5.14
CA PHE A 201 21.78 -1.66 -4.22
C PHE A 201 22.33 -2.44 -3.02
N ARG A 202 21.81 -2.16 -1.83
CA ARG A 202 22.27 -2.79 -0.59
C ARG A 202 21.07 -3.14 0.28
N GLU A 203 21.07 -4.34 0.83
CA GLU A 203 20.04 -4.81 1.75
C GLU A 203 20.63 -5.77 2.78
N PRO A 204 20.18 -5.73 4.04
CA PRO A 204 20.55 -6.75 5.02
C PRO A 204 20.03 -8.12 4.57
N LEU A 205 20.87 -9.15 4.70
CA LEU A 205 20.51 -10.51 4.32
C LEU A 205 19.45 -11.09 5.26
N GLY A 206 19.57 -10.82 6.56
CA GLY A 206 18.66 -11.37 7.57
C GLY A 206 18.75 -12.90 7.71
N ILE A 207 19.75 -13.52 7.09
CA ILE A 207 20.07 -14.94 7.18
C ILE A 207 21.57 -15.13 7.34
N THR A 208 21.97 -16.12 8.14
CA THR A 208 23.37 -16.48 8.30
C THR A 208 23.74 -17.54 7.27
N LEU A 209 24.52 -17.15 6.26
CA LEU A 209 25.09 -18.07 5.29
C LEU A 209 26.35 -18.75 5.86
N ARG A 210 26.53 -20.03 5.56
CA ARG A 210 27.78 -20.72 5.89
C ARG A 210 28.86 -20.40 4.85
N PRO A 211 30.16 -20.43 5.23
CA PRO A 211 31.24 -20.12 4.28
C PRO A 211 31.31 -21.06 3.07
N ASP A 212 30.82 -22.28 3.20
CA ASP A 212 30.80 -23.34 2.18
C ASP A 212 29.49 -23.40 1.38
N GLN A 213 28.55 -22.50 1.66
CA GLN A 213 27.22 -22.55 1.06
C GLN A 213 27.19 -21.85 -0.29
N GLU A 214 26.86 -22.59 -1.33
CA GLU A 214 26.65 -22.04 -2.67
C GLU A 214 25.34 -21.27 -2.74
N TRP A 215 25.35 -20.13 -3.43
CA TRP A 215 24.19 -19.27 -3.62
C TRP A 215 24.18 -18.70 -5.03
N HIS A 216 22.97 -18.54 -5.55
CA HIS A 216 22.67 -17.95 -6.84
C HIS A 216 21.77 -16.76 -6.63
N TRP A 217 21.81 -15.81 -7.56
CA TRP A 217 20.91 -14.67 -7.51
C TRP A 217 20.43 -14.33 -8.93
N ALA A 218 19.25 -13.72 -9.01
CA ALA A 218 18.69 -13.25 -10.28
C ALA A 218 17.77 -12.05 -10.03
N ILE A 219 17.72 -11.13 -10.99
CA ILE A 219 16.71 -10.06 -11.00
C ILE A 219 15.41 -10.67 -11.56
N VAL A 220 14.36 -10.68 -10.73
CA VAL A 220 13.08 -11.31 -11.07
C VAL A 220 12.08 -10.29 -11.58
N HIS A 221 12.20 -9.04 -11.12
CA HIS A 221 11.27 -7.98 -11.46
C HIS A 221 11.93 -6.60 -11.26
N ALA A 222 11.49 -5.60 -12.01
CA ALA A 222 11.95 -4.22 -11.85
C ALA A 222 10.84 -3.22 -12.18
N THR A 223 10.85 -2.09 -11.50
CA THR A 223 9.95 -0.97 -11.78
C THR A 223 10.74 0.30 -12.06
N GLY A 224 10.22 1.16 -12.92
CA GLY A 224 10.90 2.36 -13.32
C GLY A 224 10.05 3.31 -14.13
N ILE A 225 10.67 4.39 -14.58
CA ILE A 225 10.03 5.40 -15.41
C ILE A 225 10.44 5.14 -16.86
N PRO A 226 9.49 5.01 -17.80
CA PRO A 226 9.81 4.80 -19.19
C PRO A 226 10.55 6.01 -19.80
N PRO A 227 11.35 5.79 -20.86
CA PRO A 227 11.91 6.89 -21.64
C PRO A 227 10.80 7.77 -22.21
N ARG A 228 11.08 9.08 -22.34
CA ARG A 228 10.19 10.05 -23.00
C ARG A 228 10.38 10.06 -24.50
#